data_AF-A0A6P8JL40-F1
#
_entry.id   AF-A0A6P8JL40-F1
#
_cell.length_a   1.000
_cell.length_b   1.000
_cell.length_c   1.000
_cell.angle_alpha   90.00
_cell.angle_beta   90.00
_cell.angle_gamma   90.00
#
_symmetry.space_group_name_H-M   'P 1'
#
loop_
_entity.id
_entity.type
_entity.pdbx_description
1 polymer ?
#
loop_
_entity_poly.entity_id
_entity_poly.type
_entity_poly.pdbx_seq_one_letter_code
_entity_poly.pdbx_strand_id
1 'polypeptide(L)'
;MSASICCRCNEKIWPRAVCSLGKTYHPHHFTCKECGLVVDPKLFFAVEDDVVCSECYLDKHAARCSACRTPILERGVAAAERKWHQKCFRCVSCSKSLVSASFFEVNGYLFCKAHFRELFSSRCAGCEKPIDRRAVVALSTKWHAKCFKCHLCRKRISTREFWIENGQPICEACQTVVSSPRNFSAP
;
A
#
# COMPACT_ATOMS: atom_id res chain seq x y z
N MET A 1 44.19 -37.66 16.24
CA MET A 1 43.10 -36.69 15.96
C MET A 1 43.63 -35.69 14.97
N SER A 2 42.96 -35.49 13.83
CA SER A 2 43.33 -34.47 12.85
C SER A 2 43.09 -33.07 13.44
N ALA A 3 44.11 -32.21 13.44
CA ALA A 3 43.99 -30.84 13.94
C ALA A 3 43.14 -29.99 12.97
N SER A 4 42.12 -29.31 13.47
CA SER A 4 41.33 -28.37 12.67
C SER A 4 42.15 -27.14 12.33
N ILE A 5 42.03 -26.61 11.10
CA ILE A 5 42.69 -25.38 10.66
C ILE A 5 41.71 -24.22 10.71
N CYS A 6 42.16 -23.04 11.17
CA CYS A 6 41.32 -21.85 11.24
C CYS A 6 41.16 -21.20 9.85
N CYS A 7 39.93 -21.05 9.38
CA CYS A 7 39.62 -20.42 8.10
C CYS A 7 40.02 -18.93 8.02
N ARG A 8 40.23 -18.26 9.16
CA ARG A 8 40.59 -16.83 9.20
C ARG A 8 42.09 -16.57 9.16
N CYS A 9 42.90 -17.38 9.86
CA CYS A 9 44.34 -17.17 9.98
C CYS A 9 45.18 -18.31 9.40
N ASN A 10 44.54 -19.37 8.91
CA ASN A 10 45.17 -20.57 8.35
C ASN A 10 46.10 -21.34 9.30
N GLU A 11 45.98 -21.11 10.62
CA GLU A 11 46.76 -21.80 11.65
C GLU A 11 45.98 -22.96 12.29
N LYS A 12 46.71 -23.90 12.90
CA LYS A 12 46.13 -25.03 13.64
C LYS A 12 45.37 -24.54 14.89
N ILE A 13 44.16 -25.05 15.10
CA ILE A 13 43.33 -24.75 16.26
C ILE A 13 43.55 -25.81 17.35
N TRP A 14 43.94 -25.36 18.55
CA TRP A 14 44.04 -26.20 19.75
C TRP A 14 43.80 -25.37 21.01
N PRO A 15 43.10 -25.87 22.05
CA PRO A 15 42.41 -27.16 22.15
C PRO A 15 40.96 -27.12 21.63
N ARG A 16 40.38 -25.93 21.44
CA ARG A 16 38.95 -25.75 21.16
C ARG A 16 38.74 -25.00 19.86
N ALA A 17 37.99 -25.61 18.95
CA ALA A 17 37.52 -24.99 17.71
C ALA A 17 36.05 -24.57 17.81
N VAL A 18 35.70 -23.51 17.08
CA VAL A 18 34.32 -23.16 16.75
C VAL A 18 34.04 -23.64 15.34
N CYS A 19 33.09 -24.56 15.19
CA CYS A 19 32.64 -25.08 13.90
C CYS A 19 31.27 -24.49 13.58
N SER A 20 31.15 -23.71 12.52
CA SER A 20 29.88 -23.10 12.10
C SER A 20 29.88 -22.83 10.61
N LEU A 21 28.73 -22.99 9.94
CA LEU A 21 28.56 -22.78 8.50
C LEU A 21 29.60 -23.53 7.64
N GLY A 22 29.97 -24.75 8.06
CA GLY A 22 30.99 -25.57 7.36
C GLY A 22 32.43 -25.06 7.50
N LYS A 23 32.67 -23.98 8.27
CA LYS A 23 33.97 -23.36 8.51
C LYS A 23 34.43 -23.59 9.95
N THR A 24 35.74 -23.55 10.18
CA THR A 24 36.38 -23.74 11.49
C THR A 24 37.18 -22.53 11.92
N TYR A 25 37.01 -22.07 13.16
CA TYR A 25 37.63 -20.85 13.68
C TYR A 25 38.24 -21.06 15.06
N HIS A 26 39.31 -20.30 15.36
CA HIS A 26 39.63 -19.98 16.75
C HIS A 26 38.46 -19.22 17.39
N PRO A 27 38.18 -19.39 18.69
CA PRO A 27 37.11 -18.64 19.36
C PRO A 27 37.21 -17.12 19.15
N HIS A 28 38.41 -16.54 19.22
CA HIS A 28 38.63 -15.10 18.99
C HIS A 28 38.61 -14.68 17.51
N HIS A 29 38.61 -15.63 16.58
CA HIS A 29 38.47 -15.37 15.14
C HIS A 29 37.04 -15.54 14.65
N PHE A 30 36.14 -16.05 15.49
CA PHE A 30 34.72 -16.10 15.20
C PHE A 30 34.09 -14.72 15.40
N THR A 31 34.26 -13.86 14.39
CA THR A 31 33.93 -12.43 14.46
C THR A 31 32.89 -12.01 13.43
N CYS A 32 32.06 -11.02 13.78
CA CYS A 32 31.07 -10.42 12.91
C CYS A 32 31.72 -9.84 11.65
N LYS A 33 31.20 -10.18 10.46
CA LYS A 33 31.64 -9.62 9.16
C LYS A 33 31.51 -8.09 9.10
N GLU A 34 30.50 -7.54 9.77
CA GLU A 34 30.13 -6.13 9.66
C GLU A 34 30.91 -5.20 10.60
N CYS A 35 31.27 -5.67 11.80
CA CYS A 35 31.92 -4.84 12.81
C CYS A 35 33.22 -5.42 13.38
N GLY A 36 33.57 -6.67 13.04
CA GLY A 36 34.80 -7.33 13.49
C GLY A 36 34.82 -7.81 14.94
N LEU A 37 33.77 -7.54 15.73
CA LEU A 37 33.67 -8.01 17.11
C LEU A 37 33.53 -9.53 17.19
N VAL A 38 34.14 -10.14 18.21
CA VAL A 38 33.97 -11.58 18.51
C VAL A 38 32.52 -11.83 18.89
N VAL A 39 31.92 -12.84 18.26
CA VAL A 39 30.51 -13.21 18.44
C VAL A 39 30.43 -14.45 19.31
N ASP A 40 29.40 -14.57 20.15
CA ASP A 40 29.12 -15.84 20.84
C ASP A 40 28.63 -16.87 19.79
N PRO A 41 29.25 -18.06 19.68
CA PRO A 41 28.79 -19.11 18.77
C PRO A 41 27.32 -19.54 18.97
N LYS A 42 26.69 -19.19 20.09
CA LYS A 42 25.27 -19.43 20.37
C LYS A 42 24.35 -18.27 19.94
N LEU A 43 24.89 -17.09 19.65
CA LEU A 43 24.14 -15.86 19.40
C LEU A 43 24.68 -15.12 18.17
N PHE A 44 24.42 -15.67 16.99
CA PHE A 44 24.79 -15.07 15.70
C PHE A 44 23.67 -15.26 14.67
N PHE A 45 23.73 -14.46 13.60
CA PHE A 45 22.91 -14.63 12.40
C PHE A 45 23.80 -15.02 11.22
N ALA A 46 23.36 -16.02 10.45
CA ALA A 46 24.03 -16.41 9.22
C ALA A 46 23.50 -15.58 8.06
N VAL A 47 24.40 -14.88 7.36
CA VAL A 47 24.08 -14.06 6.18
C VAL A 47 25.13 -14.37 5.11
N GLU A 48 24.70 -14.88 3.95
CA GLU A 48 25.59 -15.20 2.82
C GLU A 48 26.83 -16.03 3.23
N ASP A 49 26.63 -17.11 3.99
CA ASP A 49 27.68 -18.00 4.53
C ASP A 49 28.68 -17.32 5.49
N ASP A 50 28.38 -16.13 5.98
CA ASP A 50 29.16 -15.41 6.98
C ASP A 50 28.35 -15.17 8.26
N VAL A 51 29.08 -14.80 9.32
CA VAL A 51 28.51 -14.58 10.65
C VAL A 51 28.35 -13.09 10.92
N VAL A 52 27.16 -12.70 11.36
CA VAL A 52 26.80 -11.32 11.70
C VAL A 52 26.26 -11.29 13.12
N CYS A 53 26.72 -10.33 13.93
CA CYS A 53 26.20 -10.16 15.29
C CYS A 53 24.76 -9.62 15.26
N SER A 54 24.04 -9.79 16.37
CA SER A 54 22.63 -9.37 16.48
C SER A 54 22.40 -7.91 16.12
N GLU A 55 23.26 -7.01 16.61
CA GLU A 55 23.14 -5.57 16.35
C GLU A 55 23.26 -5.24 14.86
N CYS A 56 24.32 -5.74 14.21
CA CYS A 56 24.53 -5.51 12.79
C CYS A 56 23.47 -6.19 11.91
N TYR A 57 22.97 -7.35 12.32
CA TYR A 57 21.86 -8.01 11.62
C TYR A 57 20.60 -7.16 11.68
N LEU A 58 20.23 -6.67 12.87
CA LEU A 58 19.04 -5.83 13.07
C LEU A 58 19.13 -4.52 12.29
N ASP A 59 20.32 -3.94 12.20
CA ASP A 59 20.52 -2.66 11.53
C ASP A 59 20.49 -2.79 10.00
N LYS A 60 21.26 -3.73 9.45
CA LYS A 60 21.58 -3.82 8.01
C LYS A 60 20.81 -4.90 7.24
N HIS A 61 20.42 -5.98 7.91
CA HIS A 61 19.92 -7.20 7.24
C HIS A 61 18.46 -7.50 7.53
N ALA A 62 17.94 -7.10 8.70
CA ALA A 62 16.59 -7.39 9.11
C ALA A 62 15.55 -6.67 8.24
N ALA A 63 14.52 -7.41 7.81
CA ALA A 63 13.39 -6.82 7.10
C ALA A 63 12.69 -5.76 7.94
N ARG A 64 12.49 -4.56 7.37
CA ARG A 64 11.84 -3.44 8.07
C ARG A 64 10.38 -3.32 7.70
N CYS A 65 9.56 -3.00 8.69
CA CYS A 65 8.15 -2.74 8.49
C CYS A 65 7.94 -1.47 7.68
N SER A 66 7.12 -1.56 6.64
CA SER A 66 6.85 -0.43 5.76
C SER A 66 6.08 0.72 6.44
N ALA A 67 5.41 0.47 7.57
CA ALA A 67 4.70 1.51 8.33
C ALA A 67 5.60 2.20 9.36
N CYS A 68 6.22 1.44 10.28
CA CYS A 68 6.96 2.01 11.41
C CYS A 68 8.49 2.01 11.22
N ARG A 69 9.00 1.45 10.12
CA ARG A 69 10.43 1.40 9.76
C ARG A 69 11.32 0.62 10.73
N THR A 70 10.75 -0.04 11.73
CA THR A 70 11.47 -0.91 12.66
C THR A 70 11.59 -2.34 12.12
N PRO A 71 12.64 -3.09 12.52
CA PRO A 71 12.80 -4.50 12.16
C PRO A 71 11.60 -5.37 12.53
N ILE A 72 11.31 -6.35 11.68
CA ILE A 72 10.29 -7.37 11.91
C ILE A 72 10.98 -8.63 12.45
N LEU A 73 10.89 -8.84 13.75
CA LEU A 73 11.53 -9.97 14.45
C LEU A 73 10.64 -11.21 14.55
N GLU A 74 9.33 -11.00 14.40
CA GLU A 74 8.30 -12.03 14.50
C GLU A 74 7.68 -12.29 13.13
N ARG A 75 6.67 -13.17 13.07
CA ARG A 75 5.90 -13.39 11.84
C ARG A 75 5.23 -12.09 11.39
N GLY A 76 5.59 -11.62 10.21
CA GLY A 76 5.02 -10.44 9.57
C GLY A 76 3.94 -10.76 8.53
N VAL A 77 3.38 -9.70 7.95
CA VAL A 77 2.50 -9.75 6.77
C VAL A 77 3.31 -9.32 5.55
N ALA A 78 3.25 -10.11 4.47
CA ALA A 78 3.80 -9.75 3.17
C ALA A 78 2.64 -9.38 2.23
N ALA A 79 2.57 -8.11 1.84
CA ALA A 79 1.49 -7.57 1.01
C ALA A 79 1.93 -6.26 0.34
N ALA A 80 1.40 -5.98 -0.85
CA ALA A 80 1.79 -4.83 -1.67
C ALA A 80 3.32 -4.74 -1.85
N GLU A 81 3.95 -5.89 -2.19
CA GLU A 81 5.40 -6.04 -2.39
C GLU A 81 6.27 -5.59 -1.20
N ARG A 82 5.66 -5.48 -0.02
CA ARG A 82 6.27 -4.95 1.20
C ARG A 82 6.02 -5.87 2.39
N LYS A 83 6.83 -5.69 3.43
CA LYS A 83 6.70 -6.39 4.71
C LYS A 83 6.20 -5.45 5.80
N TRP A 84 5.35 -5.99 6.67
CA TRP A 84 4.67 -5.24 7.71
C TRP A 84 4.62 -6.06 8.99
N HIS A 85 4.66 -5.41 10.16
CA HIS A 85 4.14 -6.07 11.36
C HIS A 85 2.65 -6.27 11.22
N GLN A 86 2.11 -7.36 11.78
CA GLN A 86 0.68 -7.63 11.79
C GLN A 86 -0.13 -6.47 12.38
N LYS A 87 0.35 -5.86 13.47
CA LYS A 87 -0.25 -4.67 14.11
C LYS A 87 -0.17 -3.39 13.26
N CYS A 88 0.80 -3.32 12.35
CA CYS A 88 1.03 -2.17 11.47
C CYS A 88 0.25 -2.29 10.16
N PHE A 89 -0.23 -3.48 9.82
CA PHE A 89 -1.04 -3.73 8.63
C PHE A 89 -2.49 -3.31 8.88
N ARG A 90 -2.71 -1.98 8.94
CA ARG A 90 -3.97 -1.35 9.33
C ARG A 90 -4.30 -0.15 8.45
N CYS A 91 -5.57 0.21 8.39
CA CYS A 91 -6.01 1.40 7.67
C CYS A 91 -5.43 2.67 8.33
N VAL A 92 -4.81 3.55 7.55
CA VAL A 92 -4.22 4.80 8.08
C VAL A 92 -5.29 5.73 8.68
N SER A 93 -6.52 5.70 8.15
CA SER A 93 -7.61 6.60 8.60
C SER A 93 -8.31 6.13 9.88
N CYS A 94 -8.49 4.82 10.09
CA CYS A 94 -9.24 4.31 11.25
C CYS A 94 -8.53 3.26 12.09
N SER A 95 -7.27 2.94 11.78
CA SER A 95 -6.45 1.96 12.48
C SER A 95 -7.02 0.52 12.52
N LYS A 96 -8.10 0.23 11.81
CA LYS A 96 -8.64 -1.14 11.70
C LYS A 96 -7.64 -2.06 11.00
N SER A 97 -7.41 -3.24 11.58
CA SER A 97 -6.59 -4.29 10.98
C SER A 97 -7.09 -4.69 9.60
N LEU A 98 -6.15 -4.88 8.67
CA LEU A 98 -6.41 -5.25 7.27
C LEU A 98 -5.97 -6.69 6.94
N VAL A 99 -5.49 -7.45 7.93
CA VAL A 99 -4.90 -8.80 7.74
C VAL A 99 -5.86 -9.78 7.06
N SER A 100 -7.15 -9.67 7.35
CA SER A 100 -8.23 -10.50 6.81
C SER A 100 -9.26 -9.71 6.01
N ALA A 101 -8.92 -8.50 5.56
CA ALA A 101 -9.84 -7.62 4.86
C ALA A 101 -9.24 -7.14 3.53
N SER A 102 -10.11 -6.86 2.55
CA SER A 102 -9.66 -6.17 1.33
C SER A 102 -9.16 -4.76 1.69
N PHE A 103 -8.03 -4.40 1.08
CA PHE A 103 -7.38 -3.11 1.28
C PHE A 103 -6.98 -2.49 -0.06
N PHE A 104 -6.66 -1.20 -0.02
CA PHE A 104 -6.14 -0.43 -1.14
C PHE A 104 -4.87 0.29 -0.69
N GLU A 105 -3.88 0.35 -1.56
CA GLU A 105 -2.63 1.06 -1.29
C GLU A 105 -2.56 2.31 -2.18
N VAL A 106 -2.27 3.45 -1.57
CA VAL A 106 -2.12 4.74 -2.26
C VAL A 106 -0.90 5.43 -1.67
N ASN A 107 0.11 5.69 -2.50
CA ASN A 107 1.36 6.38 -2.11
C ASN A 107 2.03 5.76 -0.86
N GLY A 108 1.98 4.44 -0.73
CA GLY A 108 2.54 3.69 0.39
C GLY A 108 1.65 3.57 1.62
N TYR A 109 0.45 4.16 1.62
CA TYR A 109 -0.50 4.10 2.73
C TYR A 109 -1.63 3.11 2.45
N LEU A 110 -2.02 2.35 3.48
CA LEU A 110 -3.08 1.36 3.38
C LEU A 110 -4.42 1.95 3.82
N PHE A 111 -5.45 1.76 3.01
CA PHE A 111 -6.82 2.18 3.27
C PHE A 111 -7.76 0.97 3.27
N CYS A 112 -8.71 0.96 4.21
CA CYS A 112 -9.84 0.05 4.09
C CYS A 112 -10.75 0.51 2.94
N LYS A 113 -11.59 -0.40 2.42
CA LYS A 113 -12.53 -0.10 1.34
C LYS A 113 -13.41 1.14 1.59
N ALA A 114 -13.82 1.39 2.84
CA ALA A 114 -14.67 2.54 3.17
C ALA A 114 -13.92 3.87 3.01
N HIS A 115 -12.78 4.03 3.69
CA HIS A 115 -11.99 5.26 3.59
C HIS A 115 -11.37 5.46 2.21
N PHE A 116 -10.98 4.38 1.52
CA PHE A 116 -10.53 4.51 0.14
C PHE A 116 -11.62 5.13 -0.75
N ARG A 117 -12.87 4.68 -0.59
CA ARG A 117 -14.00 5.25 -1.34
C ARG A 117 -14.27 6.69 -0.96
N GLU A 118 -14.28 7.00 0.33
CA GLU A 118 -14.56 8.34 0.82
C GLU A 118 -13.55 9.37 0.32
N LEU A 119 -12.25 9.01 0.34
CA LEU A 119 -11.16 9.92 0.03
C LEU A 119 -10.84 9.99 -1.47
N PHE A 120 -10.98 8.88 -2.21
CA PHE A 120 -10.47 8.77 -3.57
C PHE A 120 -11.53 8.50 -4.65
N SER A 121 -12.80 8.29 -4.30
CA SER A 121 -13.84 8.15 -5.34
C SER A 121 -14.09 9.48 -6.04
N SER A 122 -14.32 9.42 -7.35
CA SER A 122 -14.84 10.58 -8.07
C SER A 122 -16.20 11.02 -7.49
N ARG A 123 -16.41 12.32 -7.39
CA ARG A 123 -17.67 12.90 -6.89
C ARG A 123 -18.65 13.13 -8.03
N CYS A 124 -19.93 12.91 -7.76
CA CYS A 124 -21.00 13.16 -8.70
C CYS A 124 -21.25 14.67 -8.83
N ALA A 125 -21.19 15.22 -10.03
CA ALA A 125 -21.46 16.65 -10.26
C ALA A 125 -22.91 17.09 -9.91
N GLY A 126 -23.84 16.14 -9.77
CA GLY A 126 -25.24 16.44 -9.45
C GLY A 126 -25.62 16.33 -7.97
N CYS A 127 -24.80 15.70 -7.13
CA CYS A 127 -25.09 15.56 -5.69
C CYS A 127 -23.87 15.58 -4.77
N GLU A 128 -22.66 15.75 -5.33
CA GLU A 128 -21.36 15.85 -4.66
C GLU A 128 -20.91 14.61 -3.86
N LYS A 129 -21.74 13.57 -3.83
CA LYS A 129 -21.44 12.29 -3.17
C LYS A 129 -20.49 11.42 -4.02
N PRO A 130 -19.64 10.60 -3.39
CA PRO A 130 -18.82 9.58 -4.04
C PRO A 130 -19.60 8.68 -5.02
N ILE A 131 -18.98 8.33 -6.15
CA ILE A 131 -19.53 7.36 -7.11
C ILE A 131 -18.96 5.97 -6.82
N ASP A 132 -19.76 5.10 -6.20
CA ASP A 132 -19.36 3.75 -5.76
C ASP A 132 -19.19 2.71 -6.89
N ARG A 133 -19.73 2.97 -8.09
CA ARG A 133 -19.86 2.02 -9.20
C ARG A 133 -19.72 2.72 -10.57
N ARG A 134 -20.43 2.24 -11.60
CA ARG A 134 -20.45 2.84 -12.94
C ARG A 134 -20.89 4.29 -12.87
N ALA A 135 -20.01 5.18 -13.35
CA ALA A 135 -20.32 6.58 -13.58
C ALA A 135 -20.91 6.76 -14.98
N VAL A 136 -21.85 7.68 -15.10
CA VAL A 136 -22.15 8.33 -16.37
C VAL A 136 -21.10 9.42 -16.57
N VAL A 137 -20.37 9.35 -17.68
CA VAL A 137 -19.42 10.38 -18.10
C VAL A 137 -20.12 11.26 -19.12
N ALA A 138 -20.33 12.53 -18.77
CA ALA A 138 -20.97 13.53 -19.60
C ALA A 138 -20.58 14.92 -19.09
N LEU A 139 -20.57 15.92 -19.97
CA LEU A 139 -20.17 17.30 -19.61
C LEU A 139 -18.77 17.37 -19.00
N SER A 140 -17.84 16.56 -19.53
CA SER A 140 -16.45 16.44 -19.03
C SER A 140 -16.33 16.11 -17.54
N THR A 141 -17.38 15.57 -16.93
CA THR A 141 -17.42 15.19 -15.52
C THR A 141 -18.18 13.88 -15.32
N LYS A 142 -18.29 13.44 -14.06
CA LYS A 142 -18.89 12.16 -13.68
C LYS A 142 -20.16 12.36 -12.87
N TRP A 143 -21.13 11.49 -13.13
CA TRP A 143 -22.45 11.53 -12.54
C TRP A 143 -22.86 10.12 -12.08
N HIS A 144 -23.64 10.02 -11.02
CA HIS A 144 -24.45 8.80 -10.83
C HIS A 144 -25.48 8.72 -11.95
N ALA A 145 -25.80 7.52 -12.43
CA ALA A 145 -26.84 7.32 -13.45
C ALA A 145 -28.20 7.92 -13.06
N LYS A 146 -28.55 7.94 -11.77
CA LYS A 146 -29.77 8.58 -11.24
C LYS A 146 -29.70 10.11 -11.14
N CYS A 147 -28.48 10.67 -11.12
CA CYS A 147 -28.24 12.10 -10.99
C CYS A 147 -28.11 12.78 -12.36
N PHE A 148 -27.85 12.03 -13.43
CA PHE A 148 -27.87 12.55 -14.79
C PHE A 148 -29.32 12.67 -15.29
N LYS A 149 -29.92 13.83 -15.05
CA LYS A 149 -31.32 14.14 -15.30
C LYS A 149 -31.48 15.59 -15.73
N CYS A 150 -32.59 15.90 -16.39
CA CYS A 150 -32.92 17.23 -16.86
C CYS A 150 -32.86 18.23 -15.71
N HIS A 151 -32.11 19.31 -15.89
CA HIS A 151 -32.03 20.37 -14.90
C HIS A 151 -33.41 20.98 -14.63
N LEU A 152 -34.20 21.18 -15.68
CA LEU A 152 -35.51 21.84 -15.64
C LEU A 152 -36.62 20.92 -15.11
N CYS A 153 -36.84 19.75 -15.72
CA CYS A 153 -37.97 18.88 -15.37
C CYS A 153 -37.61 17.66 -14.50
N ARG A 154 -36.33 17.47 -14.20
CA ARG A 154 -35.80 16.37 -13.36
C ARG A 154 -36.04 14.95 -13.91
N LYS A 155 -36.58 14.79 -15.13
CA LYS A 155 -36.69 13.50 -15.82
C LYS A 155 -35.31 12.97 -16.21
N ARG A 156 -35.15 11.64 -16.21
CA ARG A 156 -33.91 10.99 -16.63
C ARG A 156 -33.61 11.31 -18.09
N ILE A 157 -32.34 11.50 -18.42
CA ILE A 157 -31.91 11.73 -19.80
C ILE A 157 -30.86 10.69 -20.18
N SER A 158 -30.86 10.29 -21.45
CA SER A 158 -29.84 9.43 -22.04
C SER A 158 -28.53 10.21 -22.22
N THR A 159 -27.40 9.52 -22.15
CA THR A 159 -26.09 10.10 -22.51
C THR A 159 -25.93 10.27 -24.03
N ARG A 160 -26.86 9.75 -24.83
CA ARG A 160 -26.83 9.87 -26.30
C ARG A 160 -27.57 11.08 -26.83
N GLU A 161 -28.62 11.51 -26.13
CA GLU A 161 -29.56 12.53 -26.60
C GLU A 161 -29.89 13.47 -25.44
N PHE A 162 -29.16 14.58 -25.36
CA PHE A 162 -29.37 15.66 -24.39
C PHE A 162 -28.76 16.96 -24.93
N TRP A 163 -29.20 18.09 -24.38
CA TRP A 163 -28.68 19.41 -24.70
C TRP A 163 -28.11 20.08 -23.44
N ILE A 164 -27.31 21.12 -23.65
CA ILE A 164 -26.62 21.83 -22.57
C ILE A 164 -27.19 23.24 -22.48
N GLU A 165 -27.71 23.58 -21.31
CA GLU A 165 -28.15 24.93 -20.96
C GLU A 165 -27.42 25.34 -19.69
N ASN A 166 -26.68 26.46 -19.72
CA ASN A 166 -25.88 26.96 -18.59
C ASN A 166 -24.97 25.90 -17.94
N GLY A 167 -24.37 25.04 -18.77
CA GLY A 167 -23.50 23.95 -18.31
C GLY A 167 -24.23 22.76 -17.67
N GLN A 168 -25.57 22.72 -17.75
CA GLN A 168 -26.38 21.65 -17.17
C GLN A 168 -27.19 20.90 -18.25
N PRO A 169 -27.43 19.59 -18.07
CA PRO A 169 -28.10 18.79 -19.09
C PRO A 169 -29.62 19.03 -19.06
N ILE A 170 -30.22 19.26 -20.22
CA ILE A 170 -31.68 19.36 -20.42
C ILE A 170 -32.17 18.33 -21.44
N CYS A 171 -33.42 17.89 -21.30
CA CYS A 171 -34.03 16.93 -22.23
C CYS A 171 -34.59 17.65 -23.44
N GLU A 172 -34.80 16.92 -24.54
CA GLU A 172 -35.39 17.43 -25.80
C GLU A 172 -36.65 18.26 -25.56
N ALA A 173 -37.61 17.72 -24.79
CA ALA A 173 -38.85 18.41 -24.49
C ALA A 173 -38.68 19.74 -23.72
N CYS A 174 -37.59 19.91 -22.97
CA CYS A 174 -37.30 21.18 -22.31
C CYS A 174 -36.50 22.12 -23.21
N GLN A 175 -35.65 21.57 -24.07
CA GLN A 175 -34.92 22.34 -25.06
C GLN A 175 -35.88 23.07 -26.00
N THR A 176 -36.89 22.38 -26.55
CA THR A 176 -37.87 22.98 -27.47
C THR A 176 -38.64 24.16 -26.85
N VAL A 177 -38.85 24.11 -25.54
CA VAL A 177 -39.50 25.19 -24.76
C VAL A 177 -38.57 26.38 -24.52
N VAL A 178 -37.27 26.14 -24.33
CA VAL A 178 -36.26 27.20 -24.14
C VAL A 178 -35.94 27.89 -25.47
N SER A 179 -35.84 27.12 -26.56
CA SER A 179 -35.51 27.64 -27.90
C SER A 179 -36.71 28.27 -28.62
N SER A 180 -37.94 27.98 -28.19
CA SER A 180 -39.11 28.71 -28.68
C SER A 180 -39.28 29.98 -27.85
N PRO A 181 -39.24 31.19 -28.45
CA PRO A 181 -39.63 32.39 -27.73
C PRO A 181 -41.06 32.19 -27.24
N ARG A 182 -41.28 32.30 -25.94
CA ARG A 182 -42.64 32.31 -25.38
C ARG A 182 -43.35 33.51 -25.99
N ASN A 183 -44.21 33.28 -26.97
CA ASN A 183 -45.31 34.19 -27.26
C ASN A 183 -46.21 34.15 -26.02
N PHE A 184 -45.96 35.08 -25.09
CA PHE A 184 -46.96 35.47 -24.11
C PHE A 184 -48.05 36.20 -24.89
N SER A 185 -49.07 35.48 -25.35
CA SER A 185 -50.36 36.10 -25.63
C SER A 185 -51.00 36.45 -24.28
N ALA A 186 -51.07 37.75 -24.03
CA ALA A 186 -51.73 38.35 -22.88
C ALA A 186 -53.22 37.94 -22.79
N PRO A 187 -53.80 37.82 -21.58
CA PRO A 187 -55.15 38.27 -21.34
C PRO A 187 -55.21 39.80 -21.19
#